data_AF-M8CVM2-F1
#
_entry.id   AF-M8CVM2-F1
#
_cell.length_a   1.000
_cell.length_b   1.000
_cell.length_c   1.000
_cell.angle_alpha   90.00
_cell.angle_beta   90.00
_cell.angle_gamma   90.00
#
_symmetry.space_group_name_H-M   'P 1'
#
loop_
_entity.id
_entity.type
_entity.pdbx_description
1 polymer ?
#
loop_
_entity_poly.entity_id
_entity_poly.type
_entity_poly.pdbx_seq_one_letter_code
_entity_poly.pdbx_strand_id
1 'polypeptide(L)' 'MPFITIEGPDNLSKETKAKLISELTKAASQVLNIPINAFSVIIKENNPDNIGVGGTPLSELHKK' A
#
# COMPACT_ATOMS: atom_id res chain seq x y z
N MET A 1 -2.76 -18.08 -6.49
CA MET A 1 -2.20 -16.75 -6.82
C MET A 1 -2.44 -15.84 -5.62
N PRO A 2 -1.45 -15.69 -4.71
CA PRO A 2 -1.57 -14.76 -3.60
C PRO A 2 -1.54 -13.31 -4.08
N PHE A 3 -2.31 -12.44 -3.43
CA PHE A 3 -2.28 -11.01 -3.70
C PHE A 3 -2.12 -10.22 -2.41
N ILE A 4 -1.42 -9.10 -2.51
CA ILE A 4 -1.19 -8.14 -1.42
C ILE A 4 -1.81 -6.83 -1.87
N THR A 5 -2.71 -6.27 -1.08
CA THR A 5 -3.27 -4.93 -1.32
C THR A 5 -2.82 -4.00 -0.21
N ILE A 6 -2.31 -2.84 -0.58
CA ILE A 6 -2.01 -1.76 0.35
C ILE A 6 -2.82 -0.53 -0.05
N GLU A 7 -3.51 0.04 0.92
CA GLU A 7 -4.25 1.29 0.78
C GLU A 7 -3.47 2.39 1.50
N GLY A 8 -3.13 3.45 0.80
CA GLY A 8 -2.22 4.47 1.28
C GLY A 8 -2.46 5.84 0.67
N PRO A 9 -1.65 6.84 1.06
CA PRO A 9 -1.80 8.20 0.55
C PRO A 9 -1.49 8.28 -0.94
N ASP A 10 -2.05 9.28 -1.61
CA ASP A 10 -1.97 9.48 -3.06
C ASP A 10 -0.70 10.21 -3.54
N ASN A 11 0.20 10.56 -2.63
CA ASN A 11 1.42 11.31 -2.90
C ASN A 11 2.68 10.45 -2.98
N LEU A 12 2.57 9.13 -3.21
CA LEU A 12 3.71 8.23 -3.27
C LEU A 12 4.49 8.37 -4.58
N SER A 13 5.80 8.55 -4.47
CA SER A 13 6.69 8.58 -5.65
C SER A 13 6.73 7.22 -6.36
N LYS A 14 7.08 7.22 -7.64
CA LYS A 14 7.28 5.98 -8.42
C LYS A 14 8.34 5.07 -7.81
N GLU A 15 9.43 5.65 -7.28
CA GLU A 15 10.51 4.91 -6.63
C GLU A 15 10.03 4.24 -5.34
N THR A 16 9.29 4.99 -4.50
CA THR A 16 8.69 4.45 -3.27
C THR A 16 7.76 3.29 -3.57
N LYS A 17 6.89 3.42 -4.59
CA LYS A 17 5.98 2.36 -5.03
C LYS A 17 6.75 1.11 -5.49
N ALA A 18 7.80 1.27 -6.30
CA ALA A 18 8.62 0.16 -6.76
C ALA A 18 9.31 -0.58 -5.60
N LYS A 19 9.89 0.17 -4.66
CA LYS A 19 10.52 -0.39 -3.45
C LYS A 19 9.50 -1.16 -2.60
N LEU A 20 8.31 -0.58 -2.39
CA LEU A 20 7.24 -1.20 -1.61
C LEU A 20 6.79 -2.54 -2.22
N ILE A 21 6.58 -2.58 -3.54
CA ILE A 21 6.21 -3.82 -4.25
C ILE A 21 7.30 -4.89 -4.07
N SER A 22 8.57 -4.51 -4.23
CA SER A 22 9.71 -5.42 -4.09
C SER A 22 9.79 -6.03 -2.68
N GLU A 23 9.78 -5.17 -1.65
CA GLU A 23 9.97 -5.61 -0.26
C GLU A 23 8.78 -6.45 0.24
N LEU A 24 7.53 -6.06 -0.07
CA LEU A 24 6.34 -6.83 0.30
C LEU A 24 6.34 -8.22 -0.35
N THR A 25 6.68 -8.29 -1.63
CA THR A 25 6.75 -9.56 -2.34
C THR A 25 7.84 -10.46 -1.77
N LYS A 26 9.02 -9.91 -1.50
CA LYS A 26 10.15 -10.65 -0.92
C LYS A 26 9.79 -11.22 0.46
N ALA A 27 9.22 -10.40 1.34
CA ALA A 27 8.82 -10.84 2.67
C ALA A 27 7.76 -11.95 2.61
N ALA A 28 6.71 -11.78 1.80
CA ALA A 28 5.65 -12.78 1.65
C ALA A 28 6.17 -14.09 1.05
N SER A 29 7.02 -14.01 0.02
CA SER A 29 7.66 -15.17 -0.60
C SER A 29 8.52 -15.96 0.40
N GLN A 30 9.31 -15.25 1.22
CA GLN A 30 10.17 -15.87 2.25
C GLN A 30 9.36 -16.56 3.35
N VAL A 31 8.32 -15.93 3.87
CA VAL A 31 7.52 -16.47 4.99
C VAL A 31 6.65 -17.64 4.53
N LEU A 32 6.05 -17.54 3.34
CA LEU A 32 5.12 -18.55 2.84
C LEU A 32 5.80 -19.66 2.03
N ASN A 33 7.10 -19.52 1.74
CA ASN A 33 7.87 -20.43 0.88
C ASN A 33 7.23 -20.62 -0.51
N ILE A 34 6.74 -19.53 -1.10
CA ILE A 34 6.10 -19.48 -2.43
C ILE A 34 7.00 -18.66 -3.37
N PRO A 35 7.17 -19.05 -4.65
CA PRO A 35 7.92 -18.26 -5.63
C PRO A 35 7.42 -16.82 -5.79
N ILE A 36 8.35 -15.86 -5.90
CA ILE A 36 8.07 -14.41 -6.05
C ILE A 36 7.11 -14.11 -7.21
N ASN A 37 7.24 -14.84 -8.33
CA ASN A 37 6.40 -14.66 -9.52
C ASN A 37 4.93 -15.12 -9.35
N ALA A 38 4.59 -15.78 -8.24
CA ALA A 38 3.21 -16.16 -7.93
C ALA A 38 2.40 -15.03 -7.28
N PHE A 39 3.06 -13.98 -6.82
CA PHE A 39 2.45 -12.86 -6.08
C PHE A 39 2.06 -11.70 -6.99
N SER A 40 0.97 -11.03 -6.64
CA SER A 40 0.57 -9.74 -7.21
C SER A 40 0.42 -8.70 -6.11
N VAL A 41 0.96 -7.50 -6.31
CA VAL A 41 0.84 -6.38 -5.36
C VAL A 41 0.03 -5.26 -5.99
N ILE A 42 -1.00 -4.80 -5.30
CA ILE A 42 -1.86 -3.70 -5.73
C ILE A 42 -1.71 -2.56 -4.71
N ILE A 43 -1.33 -1.39 -5.21
CA ILE A 43 -1.29 -0.15 -4.42
C ILE A 43 -2.54 0.64 -4.79
N LYS A 44 -3.40 0.91 -3.80
CA LYS A 44 -4.52 1.83 -3.94
C LYS A 44 -4.20 3.13 -3.25
N GLU A 45 -4.15 4.19 -4.05
CA GLU A 45 -3.88 5.55 -3.62
C GLU A 45 -5.23 6.23 -3.35
N ASN A 46 -5.41 6.69 -2.10
CA ASN A 46 -6.64 7.35 -1.67
C ASN A 46 -6.33 8.80 -1.30
N ASN A 47 -7.11 9.72 -1.87
CA ASN A 47 -7.06 11.11 -1.44
C ASN A 47 -7.50 11.21 0.04
N PRO A 48 -6.79 11.98 0.89
CA PRO A 48 -7.16 12.13 2.30
C PRO A 48 -8.59 12.64 2.55
N ASP A 49 -9.20 13.37 1.62
CA ASP A 49 -10.60 13.79 1.71
C ASP A 49 -11.59 12.61 1.65
N ASN A 50 -11.18 11.50 1.03
CA ASN A 50 -12.00 10.28 0.91
C ASN A 50 -11.82 9.32 2.10
N ILE A 51 -10.97 9.66 3.07
CA ILE A 51 -10.70 8.82 4.24
C ILE A 51 -11.25 9.52 5.48
N GLY A 52 -12.22 8.90 6.17
CA GLY A 52 -12.79 9.43 7.40
C GLY A 52 -12.23 8.72 8.64
N VAL A 53 -11.83 9.50 9.64
CA VAL A 53 -11.44 8.99 10.97
C VAL A 53 -12.27 9.72 12.02
N GLY A 54 -13.07 8.98 12.79
CA GLY A 54 -13.94 9.57 13.83
C GLY A 54 -15.01 10.54 13.30
N GLY A 55 -15.37 10.45 12.01
CA GLY A 55 -16.32 11.37 11.36
C GLY A 55 -15.67 12.62 10.74
N THR A 56 -14.34 12.75 10.80
CA THR A 56 -13.60 13.88 10.21
C THR A 56 -12.75 13.40 9.03
N PRO A 57 -12.74 14.12 7.89
CA PRO A 57 -11.82 13.82 6.79
C PRO A 57 -10.36 13.83 7.24
N LEU A 58 -9.56 12.88 6.75
CA LEU A 58 -8.14 12.74 7.13
C LEU A 58 -7.33 13.98 6.75
N SER A 59 -7.72 14.66 5.67
CA SER A 59 -7.15 15.95 5.25
C SER A 59 -7.27 17.05 6.30
N GLU A 60 -8.31 17.04 7.15
CA GLU A 60 -8.48 18.00 8.24
C GLU A 60 -7.62 17.65 9.46
N LEU A 61 -7.36 16.35 9.66
CA LEU A 61 -6.51 15.87 10.75
C LEU A 61 -5.03 16.15 10.50
N HIS A 62 -4.58 16.08 9.25
CA HIS A 62 -3.18 16.36 8.88
C HIS A 62 -2.82 17.85 8.81
N LYS A 63 -3.78 18.76 9.02
CA LYS A 63 -3.56 20.23 9.04
C LYS A 63 -3.17 20.77 10.43
N LYS A 64 -3.20 19.93 11.47
CA LYS A 64 -2.76 20.29 12.83
C LYS A 64 -1.27 20.00 13.00
#